data_AF-A0A0N9MYA2-F1
#
_entry.id   AF-A0A0N9MYA2-F1
#
_cell.length_a   1.000
_cell.length_b   1.000
_cell.length_c   1.000
_cell.angle_alpha   90.00
_cell.angle_beta   90.00
_cell.angle_gamma   90.00
#
_symmetry.space_group_name_H-M   'P 1'
#
loop_
_entity.id
_entity.type
_entity.pdbx_description
1 polymer ?
#
loop_
_entity_poly.entity_id
_entity_poly.type
_entity_poly.pdbx_seq_one_letter_code
_entity_poly.pdbx_strand_id
1 'polypeptide(L)' 'MEIEIMTKVISKRKTILDTALSLFKQYSFKFVGVDRIINESQVAKMTFYKHFPSKTLLI' A
#
# COMPACT_ATOMS: atom_id res chain seq x y z
N MET A 1 2.31 -19.53 -27.66
CA MET A 1 2.28 -18.09 -27.35
C MET A 1 2.08 -18.00 -25.86
N GLU A 2 3.21 -17.86 -25.16
CA GLU A 2 3.30 -17.90 -23.71
C GLU A 2 2.40 -16.80 -23.13
N ILE A 3 1.53 -17.16 -22.20
CA ILE A 3 0.74 -16.19 -21.43
C ILE A 3 1.75 -15.50 -20.49
N GLU A 4 2.46 -14.53 -21.05
CA GLU A 4 3.38 -13.64 -20.36
C GLU A 4 2.69 -13.04 -19.12
N ILE A 5 3.25 -13.31 -17.94
CA ILE A 5 3.29 -12.32 -16.84
C ILE A 5 1.94 -12.08 -16.09
N MET A 6 1.06 -13.07 -15.96
CA MET A 6 -0.13 -12.93 -15.06
C MET A 6 0.21 -12.89 -13.56
N THR A 7 1.45 -13.14 -13.17
CA THR A 7 1.91 -13.06 -11.77
C THR A 7 3.21 -12.26 -11.68
N LYS A 8 3.19 -11.02 -12.17
CA LYS A 8 4.15 -10.01 -11.69
C LYS A 8 4.05 -10.02 -10.17
N VAL A 9 5.03 -10.62 -9.47
CA VAL A 9 5.05 -10.77 -8.01
C VAL A 9 4.64 -9.43 -7.42
N ILE A 10 3.40 -9.35 -6.91
CA ILE A 10 2.86 -8.07 -6.44
C ILE A 10 3.65 -7.76 -5.18
N SER A 11 4.63 -6.87 -5.33
CA SER A 11 5.46 -6.45 -4.22
C SER A 11 4.55 -5.90 -3.12
N LYS A 12 4.80 -6.28 -1.87
CA LYS A 12 4.09 -5.73 -0.70
C LYS A 12 4.13 -4.20 -0.70
N ARG A 13 5.22 -3.61 -1.19
CA ARG A 13 5.35 -2.17 -1.42
C ARG A 13 4.27 -1.62 -2.35
N LYS A 14 3.99 -2.31 -3.47
CA LYS A 14 2.96 -1.91 -4.44
C LYS A 14 1.56 -2.05 -3.86
N THR A 15 1.27 -3.14 -3.14
CA THR A 15 -0.02 -3.31 -2.44
C THR A 15 -0.27 -2.14 -1.49
N ILE A 16 0.72 -1.77 -0.68
CA ILE A 16 0.61 -0.64 0.26
C ILE A 16 0.31 0.68 -0.49
N LEU A 17 1.02 0.97 -1.58
CA LEU A 17 0.81 2.18 -2.37
C LEU A 17 -0.58 2.23 -3.02
N ASP A 18 -0.98 1.14 -3.67
CA ASP A 18 -2.28 1.08 -4.36
C ASP A 18 -3.43 1.25 -3.35
N THR A 19 -3.34 0.61 -2.17
CA THR A 19 -4.29 0.81 -1.07
C THR A 19 -4.27 2.23 -0.53
N ALA A 20 -3.09 2.79 -0.25
CA ALA A 20 -2.95 4.16 0.26
C ALA A 20 -3.56 5.19 -0.69
N LEU A 21 -3.26 5.08 -1.99
CA LEU A 21 -3.80 5.95 -3.04
C LEU A 21 -5.33 5.86 -3.12
N SER A 22 -5.89 4.65 -3.03
CA SER A 22 -7.35 4.47 -3.01
C SER A 22 -7.98 5.15 -1.79
N LEU A 23 -7.41 4.97 -0.61
CA LEU A 23 -7.90 5.59 0.62
C LEU A 23 -7.77 7.11 0.59
N PHE A 24 -6.66 7.64 0.09
CA PHE A 24 -6.45 9.09 -0.01
C PHE A 24 -7.43 9.74 -0.98
N LYS A 25 -7.77 9.07 -2.09
CA LYS A 25 -8.80 9.54 -3.03
C LYS A 25 -10.19 9.61 -2.39
N GLN A 26 -10.52 8.68 -1.50
CA GLN A 26 -11.83 8.60 -0.86
C GLN A 26 -11.98 9.51 0.36
N TYR A 27 -10.94 9.60 1.21
CA TYR A 27 -11.06 10.20 2.54
C TYR A 27 -10.10 11.38 2.76
N SER A 28 -9.29 11.78 1.77
CA SER A 28 -8.21 12.77 1.89
C SER A 28 -7.03 12.33 2.79
N PHE A 29 -5.83 12.78 2.45
CA PHE A 29 -4.58 12.41 3.15
C PHE A 29 -4.60 12.66 4.67
N LYS A 30 -5.28 13.74 5.11
CA LYS A 30 -5.36 14.12 6.53
C LYS A 30 -6.15 13.12 7.38
N PHE A 31 -7.20 12.51 6.84
CA PHE A 31 -8.08 11.60 7.59
C PHE A 31 -7.68 10.13 7.47
N VAL A 32 -6.77 9.78 6.56
CA VAL A 32 -6.24 8.42 6.44
C VAL A 32 -5.00 8.28 7.34
N GLY A 33 -5.09 7.41 8.34
CA GLY A 33 -3.97 7.03 9.22
C GLY A 33 -3.18 5.82 8.69
N VAL A 34 -1.96 5.64 9.21
CA VAL A 34 -1.10 4.50 8.83
C VAL A 34 -1.73 3.17 9.20
N ASP A 35 -2.36 3.04 10.38
CA ASP A 35 -2.99 1.79 10.80
C ASP A 35 -4.15 1.38 9.88
N ARG A 36 -4.91 2.35 9.33
CA ARG A 36 -5.95 2.07 8.34
C ARG A 36 -5.36 1.48 7.05
N ILE A 37 -4.26 2.06 6.57
CA ILE A 37 -3.57 1.56 5.37
C ILE A 37 -3.04 0.15 5.61
N ILE A 38 -2.44 -0.11 6.77
CA ILE A 38 -1.96 -1.45 7.17
C ILE A 38 -3.11 -2.45 7.18
N ASN A 39 -4.24 -2.11 7.80
CA ASN A 39 -5.41 -2.97 7.88
C ASN A 39 -5.99 -3.28 6.50
N GLU A 40 -6.16 -2.27 5.65
CA GLU A 40 -6.77 -2.42 4.32
C GLU A 40 -5.84 -3.11 3.31
N SER A 41 -4.51 -2.95 3.46
CA SER A 41 -3.52 -3.58 2.57
C SER A 41 -3.17 -5.01 2.98
N GLN A 42 -3.67 -5.48 4.14
CA GLN A 42 -3.43 -6.84 4.67
C GLN A 42 -1.93 -7.19 4.74
N VAL A 43 -1.12 -6.19 5.09
CA VAL A 43 0.32 -6.36 5.31
C VAL A 43 0.62 -6.26 6.80
N ALA A 44 1.61 -7.00 7.27
CA ALA A 44 2.07 -6.87 8.64
C ALA A 44 2.62 -5.45 8.90
N LYS A 45 2.37 -4.91 10.10
CA LYS A 45 2.83 -3.57 10.53
C LYS A 45 4.34 -3.39 10.35
N MET A 46 5.14 -4.40 10.71
CA MET A 46 6.59 -4.37 10.52
C MET A 46 6.99 -4.31 9.05
N THR A 47 6.28 -5.03 8.17
CA THR A 47 6.50 -4.99 6.71
C THR A 47 6.15 -3.62 6.14
N PHE A 48 5.09 -2.98 6.63
CA PHE A 48 4.76 -1.61 6.26
C PHE A 48 5.92 -0.66 6.61
N TYR A 49 6.34 -0.63 7.89
CA TYR A 49 7.41 0.29 8.31
C TYR A 49 8.77 -0.01 7.69
N LYS A 50 9.03 -1.26 7.28
CA LYS A 50 10.22 -1.63 6.50
C LYS A 50 10.24 -0.95 5.12
N HIS A 51 9.07 -0.74 4.51
CA HIS A 51 8.96 -0.12 3.18
C HIS A 51 8.68 1.38 3.24
N PHE A 52 7.90 1.82 4.23
CA PHE A 52 7.43 3.19 4.40
C PHE A 52 7.57 3.60 5.87
N PRO A 53 8.70 4.19 6.27
CA PRO A 53 8.90 4.63 7.64
C PRO A 53 7.96 5.78 8.05
N SER A 54 7.33 6.48 7.10
CA SER A 54 6.36 7.54 7.37
C SER A 54 5.24 7.59 6.33
N LYS A 55 4.10 8.19 6.73
CA LYS A 55 2.93 8.38 5.85
C LYS A 55 3.22 9.32 4.67
N THR A 56 4.13 10.28 4.85
CA THR A 56 4.51 11.26 3.82
C THR A 56 5.17 10.61 2.61
N LEU A 57 5.76 9.42 2.76
CA LEU A 57 6.39 8.69 1.65
C LEU A 57 5.40 7.92 0.76
N LEU A 58 4.10 8.02 1.04
CA LEU A 58 3.02 7.41 0.25
C LEU A 58 2.44 8.34 -0.80
N ILE A 59 2.89 9.60 -0.84
CA ILE A 59 2.51 10.64 -1.80
C ILE A 59 3.78 11.20 -2.45
#